data_AF-A0A917FTJ1-F1
#
_entry.id   AF-A0A917FTJ1-F1
#
_cell.length_a   1.000
_cell.length_b   1.000
_cell.length_c   1.000
_cell.angle_alpha   90.00
_cell.angle_beta   90.00
_cell.angle_gamma   90.00
#
_symmetry.space_group_name_H-M   'P 1'
#
loop_
_entity.id
_entity.type
_entity.pdbx_description
1 polymer ?
#
loop_
_entity_poly.entity_id
_entity_poly.type
_entity_poly.pdbx_seq_one_letter_code
_entity_poly.pdbx_strand_id
1 'polypeptide(L)' 'MSGRIFEITEEMEQKIIDWDSCNAKDVTGAKFAYIFIPTGIGLVVKVQCDVCKRELDLSDW' A
#
# COMPACT_ATOMS: atom_id res chain seq x y z
N MET A 1 -22.97 0.69 17.35
CA MET A 1 -22.36 0.94 16.03
C MET A 1 -21.32 -0.15 15.82
N SER A 2 -21.57 -1.11 14.93
CA SER A 2 -20.59 -2.17 14.63
C SER A 2 -19.60 -1.60 13.62
N GLY A 3 -18.46 -1.12 14.11
CA GLY A 3 -17.34 -0.73 13.25
C GLY A 3 -16.64 -1.99 12.76
N ARG A 4 -16.49 -2.15 11.44
CA ARG A 4 -15.64 -3.20 10.88
C ARG A 4 -14.19 -2.82 11.17
N ILE A 5 -13.53 -3.61 12.01
CA ILE A 5 -12.10 -3.49 12.25
C ILE A 5 -11.43 -4.17 11.05
N PHE A 6 -10.67 -3.40 10.29
CA PHE A 6 -9.78 -3.95 9.27
C PHE A 6 -8.52 -4.46 9.98
N GLU A 7 -8.21 -5.74 9.82
CA GLU A 7 -7.09 -6.41 10.47
C GLU A 7 -6.08 -6.81 9.39
N ILE A 8 -4.82 -6.41 9.57
CA ILE A 8 -3.76 -6.65 8.59
C ILE A 8 -3.31 -8.11 8.71
N THR A 9 -3.22 -8.81 7.58
CA THR A 9 -2.71 -10.19 7.55
C THR A 9 -1.18 -10.22 7.61
N GLU A 10 -0.59 -11.33 8.05
CA GLU A 10 0.87 -11.50 8.06
C GLU A 10 1.50 -11.33 6.65
N GLU A 11 0.79 -11.77 5.60
CA GLU A 11 1.25 -11.58 4.21
C GLU A 11 1.29 -10.09 3.82
N MET A 12 0.28 -9.32 4.23
CA MET A 12 0.25 -7.87 4.02
C MET A 12 1.36 -7.18 4.80
N GLU A 13 1.61 -7.59 6.04
CA GLU A 13 2.69 -7.05 6.87
C GLU A 13 4.06 -7.26 6.21
N GLN A 14 4.32 -8.46 5.68
CA GLN A 14 5.58 -8.74 4.99
C GLN A 14 5.76 -7.88 3.74
N LYS A 15 4.70 -7.70 2.94
CA LYS A 15 4.71 -6.81 1.77
C LYS A 15 4.98 -5.36 2.16
N ILE A 16 4.47 -4.90 3.30
CA ILE A 16 4.72 -3.57 3.84
C ILE A 16 6.19 -3.42 4.24
N ILE A 17 6.77 -4.38 4.95
CA ILE A 17 8.17 -4.37 5.38
C ILE A 17 9.11 -4.33 4.16
N ASP A 18 8.85 -5.16 3.15
CA ASP A 18 9.66 -5.21 1.93
C ASP A 18 9.56 -3.89 1.15
N TRP A 19 8.40 -3.24 1.16
CA TRP A 19 8.21 -1.93 0.55
C TRP A 19 8.91 -0.81 1.34
N ASP A 20 8.81 -0.83 2.67
CA ASP A 20 9.40 0.17 3.58
C ASP A 20 10.93 0.11 3.66
N SER A 21 11.54 -0.96 3.14
CA SER A 21 13.00 -1.04 2.88
C SER A 21 13.54 0.02 1.90
N CYS A 22 12.72 1.01 1.53
CA CYS A 22 13.10 2.17 0.74
C CYS A 22 14.21 2.96 1.42
N ASN A 23 15.46 2.71 1.04
CA ASN A 23 16.56 3.62 1.35
C ASN A 23 16.48 4.85 0.43
N ALA A 24 15.52 5.73 0.74
CA ALA A 24 15.40 7.01 0.05
C ALA A 24 16.56 7.90 0.51
N LYS A 25 17.61 7.97 -0.31
CA LYS A 25 18.85 8.65 0.03
C LYS A 25 18.73 10.17 0.25
N ASP A 26 17.60 10.80 -0.06
CA ASP A 26 17.42 12.24 0.15
C ASP A 26 15.97 12.71 -0.09
N VAL A 27 14.95 12.16 0.59
CA VAL A 27 13.57 12.64 0.40
C VAL A 27 12.91 13.12 1.67
N THR A 28 13.16 14.39 1.97
CA THR A 28 12.20 15.21 2.71
C THR A 28 10.92 15.33 1.86
N GLY A 29 9.95 14.44 2.11
CA GLY A 29 8.64 14.45 1.45
C GLY A 29 8.43 13.32 0.44
N ALA A 30 8.43 12.06 0.91
CA ALA A 30 7.95 10.94 0.11
C ALA A 30 6.55 11.25 -0.45
N LYS A 31 6.45 11.38 -1.78
CA LYS A 31 5.17 11.54 -2.49
C LYS A 31 4.66 10.14 -2.81
N PHE A 32 3.54 9.79 -2.20
CA PHE A 32 2.82 8.56 -2.52
C PHE A 32 1.62 8.91 -3.38
N ALA A 33 1.52 8.23 -4.52
CA ALA A 33 0.31 8.24 -5.33
C ALA A 33 -0.54 7.04 -4.93
N TYR A 34 -1.79 7.30 -4.55
CA TYR A 34 -2.76 6.26 -4.21
C TYR A 34 -3.76 6.12 -5.34
N ILE A 35 -3.90 4.91 -5.85
CA ILE A 35 -4.89 4.57 -6.87
C ILE A 35 -5.90 3.62 -6.23
N PHE A 36 -7.16 4.05 -6.22
CA PHE A 36 -8.29 3.28 -5.73
C PHE A 36 -9.10 2.80 -6.93
N ILE A 37 -9.15 1.49 -7.14
CA ILE A 37 -9.86 0.88 -8.27
C ILE A 37 -11.03 0.07 -7.69
N PRO A 38 -12.26 0.59 -7.74
CA PRO A 38 -13.44 -0.19 -7.39
C PRO A 38 -13.66 -1.27 -8.46
N THR A 39 -13.79 -2.51 -8.03
CA THR A 39 -14.06 -3.66 -8.90
C THR A 39 -15.37 -4.32 -8.49
N GLY A 40 -15.92 -5.20 -9.36
CA GLY A 40 -17.14 -5.95 -9.04
C GLY A 40 -16.99 -6.96 -7.89
N ILE A 41 -15.77 -7.21 -7.43
CA ILE A 41 -15.44 -8.18 -6.38
C ILE A 41 -14.83 -7.54 -5.12
N GLY A 42 -14.48 -6.25 -5.14
CA GLY A 42 -13.82 -5.59 -4.02
C GLY A 42 -13.12 -4.28 -4.40
N LEU A 43 -12.28 -3.78 -3.49
CA LEU A 43 -11.49 -2.57 -3.68
C LEU A 43 -10.02 -2.93 -3.84
N VAL A 44 -9.45 -2.58 -4.99
CA VAL A 44 -8.00 -2.69 -5.24
C VAL A 44 -7.35 -1.38 -4.85
N VAL A 45 -6.35 -1.44 -3.96
CA VAL A 45 -5.58 -0.27 -3.52
C VAL A 45 -4.13 -0.43 -3.98
N LYS A 46 -3.67 0.49 -4.82
CA LYS A 46 -2.28 0.55 -5.25
C LYS A 46 -1.61 1.79 -4.69
N VAL A 47 -0.42 1.61 -4.11
CA VAL A 47 0.42 2.68 -3.58
C VAL A 47 1.71 2.73 -4.39
N GLN A 48 1.94 3.84 -5.08
CA GLN A 48 3.18 4.06 -5.82
C GLN A 48 4.05 5.09 -5.08
N CYS A 49 5.32 4.75 -4.87
CA CYS A 49 6.31 5.71 -4.41
C CYS A 49 6.82 6.50 -5.62
N ASP A 50 6.62 7.82 -5.67
CA ASP A 50 7.06 8.63 -6.81
C ASP A 50 8.58 8.75 -6.94
N VAL A 51 9.29 8.47 -5.85
CA VAL A 51 10.75 8.58 -5.73
C VAL A 51 11.44 7.36 -6.32
N CYS A 52 11.04 6.16 -5.87
CA CYS A 52 11.67 4.91 -6.31
C CYS A 52 10.86 4.15 -7.36
N LYS A 53 9.68 4.66 -7.74
CA LYS A 53 8.74 4.06 -8.70
C LYS A 53 8.28 2.64 -8.36
N ARG A 54 8.50 2.18 -7.13
CA ARG A 54 7.97 0.90 -6.63
C ARG A 54 6.48 1.02 -6.35
N GLU A 55 5.76 -0.04 -6.68
CA GLU A 55 4.33 -0.18 -6.46
C GLU A 55 4.07 -1.24 -5.40
N LEU A 56 3.13 -0.93 -4.49
CA LEU A 56 2.59 -1.84 -3.48
C LEU A 56 1.12 -2.06 -3.80
N ASP A 57 0.74 -3.31 -4.03
CA ASP A 57 -0.65 -3.72 -4.23
C ASP A 57 -1.17 -4.32 -2.92
N LEU A 58 -2.19 -3.68 -2.33
CA LEU A 58 -2.82 -4.06 -1.07
C LEU A 58 -4.20 -4.70 -1.28
N SER A 59 -4.49 -5.17 -2.49
CA SER A 59 -5.73 -5.90 -2.76
C SER A 59 -5.78 -7.19 -1.97
N ASP A 60 -6.89 -7.40 -1.27
CA ASP A 60 -7.21 -8.64 -0.55
C ASP A 60 -8.21 -9.44 -1.42
N TRP A 61 -7.92 -10.73 -1.68
CA TRP A 61 -8.68 -11.61 -2.58
C TRP A 61 -9.33 -12.78 -1.85
#